data_AF-A0A1V3XT69-F1
#
_entry.id   AF-A0A1V3XT69-F1
#
_cell.length_a   1.000
_cell.length_b   1.000
_cell.length_c   1.000
_cell.angle_alpha   90.00
_cell.angle_beta   90.00
_cell.angle_gamma   90.00
#
_symmetry.space_group_name_H-M   'P 1'
#
loop_
_entity.id
_entity.type
_entity.pdbx_description
1 polymer ?
#
loop_
_entity_poly.entity_id
_entity_poly.type
_entity_poly.pdbx_seq_one_letter_code
_entity_poly.pdbx_strand_id
1 'polypeptide(L)'
;MSYRLLFRQLALELSYRTVRHWFGTRTVIRDVQGVSLAMPWYHRLPDYARLFPTYGQNLIDLAVGLAETDKPLGVIDVGANIGDSARQLLAKVDARILCIEGDPNTCRTWSATSGRTTAA
;
A
#
# COMPACT_ATOMS: atom_id res chain seq x y z
N MET A 1 -4.71 -19.30 16.74
CA MET A 1 -4.50 -17.83 16.76
C MET A 1 -3.61 -17.50 17.97
N SER A 2 -2.40 -16.97 17.78
CA SER A 2 -1.42 -16.81 18.88
C SER A 2 -1.73 -15.56 19.72
N TYR A 3 -1.78 -15.69 21.05
CA TYR A 3 -1.99 -14.57 21.99
C TYR A 3 -1.04 -13.39 21.75
N ARG A 4 0.19 -13.65 21.28
CA ARG A 4 1.18 -12.61 20.97
C ARG A 4 0.76 -11.68 19.83
N LEU A 5 0.01 -12.19 18.84
CA LEU A 5 -0.53 -11.40 17.73
C LEU A 5 -1.65 -10.49 18.21
N LEU A 6 -2.54 -11.01 19.08
CA LEU A 6 -3.63 -10.26 19.70
C LEU A 6 -3.11 -9.10 20.55
N PHE A 7 -2.10 -9.33 21.39
CA PHE A 7 -1.49 -8.27 22.19
C PHE A 7 -0.82 -7.18 21.32
N ARG A 8 -0.14 -7.57 20.24
CA ARG A 8 0.45 -6.62 19.29
C ARG A 8 -0.62 -5.80 18.56
N GLN A 9 -1.71 -6.43 18.16
CA GLN A 9 -2.84 -5.75 17.52
C GLN A 9 -3.50 -4.74 18.46
N LEU A 10 -3.71 -5.11 19.73
CA LEU A 10 -4.25 -4.21 20.74
C LEU A 10 -3.33 -3.02 21.01
N ALA A 11 -2.01 -3.25 21.11
CA ALA A 11 -1.03 -2.17 21.28
C ALA A 11 -1.02 -1.19 20.10
N LEU A 12 -1.18 -1.70 18.87
CA LEU A 12 -1.29 -0.86 17.68
C LEU A 12 -2.56 0.00 17.70
N GLU A 13 -3.72 -0.56 18.07
CA GLU A 13 -4.98 0.19 18.22
C GLU A 13 -4.85 1.32 19.24
N LEU A 14 -4.26 1.02 20.40
CA LEU A 14 -4.07 2.02 21.45
C LEU A 14 -3.13 3.14 21.00
N SER A 15 -2.00 2.81 20.35
CA SER A 15 -1.04 3.80 19.83
C SER A 15 -1.61 4.68 18.71
N TYR A 16 -2.53 4.15 17.90
CA TYR A 16 -3.21 4.88 16.83
C TYR A 16 -4.10 5.97 17.41
N ARG A 17 -4.93 5.63 18.42
CA ARG A 17 -5.87 6.56 19.06
C ARG A 17 -5.18 7.66 19.88
N THR A 18 -4.01 7.40 20.46
CA THR A 18 -3.38 8.33 21.41
C THR A 18 -2.31 9.24 20.82
N VAL A 19 -1.48 8.76 19.88
CA VAL A 19 -0.26 9.51 19.48
C VAL A 19 -0.23 9.82 17.98
N ARG A 20 -0.62 8.88 17.12
CA ARG A 20 -0.44 9.05 15.67
C ARG A 20 -1.43 10.01 15.01
N HIS A 21 -2.64 10.12 15.54
CA HIS A 21 -3.62 11.10 15.05
C HIS A 21 -3.19 12.56 15.32
N TRP A 22 -2.33 12.78 16.33
CA TRP A 22 -1.81 14.11 16.69
C TRP A 22 -0.70 14.60 15.76
N PHE A 23 0.04 13.70 15.10
CA PHE A 23 1.10 14.07 14.14
C PHE A 23 0.58 14.33 12.71
N GLY A 24 -0.74 14.35 12.53
CA GLY A 24 -1.42 14.89 11.35
C GLY A 24 -1.23 14.10 10.05
N THR A 25 -1.59 14.74 8.94
CA THR A 25 -1.58 14.20 7.57
C THR A 25 -0.21 14.27 6.88
N ARG A 26 0.88 14.48 7.62
CA ARG A 26 2.22 14.63 7.04
C ARG A 26 2.57 13.40 6.20
N THR A 27 2.86 13.62 4.93
CA THR A 27 3.35 12.57 4.03
C THR A 27 4.75 12.14 4.43
N VAL A 28 4.96 10.83 4.56
CA VAL A 28 6.26 10.20 4.80
C VAL A 28 6.46 9.02 3.87
N ILE A 29 7.72 8.73 3.55
CA ILE A 29 8.08 7.56 2.76
C ILE A 29 8.41 6.41 3.71
N ARG A 30 7.80 5.25 3.48
CA ARG A 30 8.03 4.01 4.23
C ARG A 30 8.27 2.87 3.26
N ASP A 31 9.20 1.99 3.60
CA ASP A 31 9.30 0.68 2.95
C ASP A 31 8.22 -0.24 3.52
N VAL A 32 7.43 -0.83 2.63
CA VAL A 32 6.41 -1.82 2.95
C VAL A 32 6.58 -2.97 1.97
N GLN A 33 6.83 -4.18 2.48
CA GLN A 33 6.97 -5.39 1.66
C GLN A 33 7.99 -5.21 0.51
N GLY A 34 9.07 -4.44 0.75
CA GLY A 34 10.16 -4.22 -0.21
C GLY A 34 9.87 -3.14 -1.27
N VAL A 35 8.80 -2.36 -1.11
CA VAL A 35 8.53 -1.19 -1.96
C VAL A 35 8.44 0.11 -1.16
N SER A 36 9.02 1.17 -1.71
CA SER A 36 8.92 2.52 -1.16
C SER A 36 7.58 3.16 -1.51
N LEU A 37 6.81 3.50 -0.47
CA LEU A 37 5.49 4.13 -0.54
C LEU A 37 5.49 5.45 0.23
N ALA A 38 5.02 6.52 -0.40
CA ALA A 38 4.58 7.71 0.32
C ALA A 38 3.19 7.43 0.91
N MET A 39 3.01 7.77 2.18
CA MET A 39 1.75 7.59 2.90
C MET A 39 1.64 8.65 4.00
N PRO A 40 0.43 8.96 4.49
CA PRO A 40 0.28 9.78 5.67
C PRO A 40 0.95 9.13 6.89
N TRP A 41 1.50 9.92 7.82
CA TRP A 41 2.18 9.39 9.01
C TRP A 41 1.32 8.43 9.85
N TYR A 42 0.01 8.70 9.91
CA TYR A 42 -0.94 7.87 10.66
C TYR A 42 -1.27 6.54 9.97
N HIS A 43 -0.85 6.33 8.71
CA HIS A 43 -1.23 5.16 7.93
C HIS A 43 -0.66 3.88 8.56
N ARG A 44 -1.52 2.87 8.75
CA ARG A 44 -1.19 1.64 9.50
C ARG A 44 -0.67 0.50 8.65
N LEU A 45 -0.62 0.67 7.33
CA LEU A 45 -0.15 -0.36 6.40
C LEU A 45 1.20 -0.97 6.80
N PRO A 46 2.24 -0.21 7.21
CA PRO A 46 3.51 -0.81 7.62
C PRO A 46 3.38 -1.75 8.83
N ASP A 47 2.44 -1.46 9.74
CA ASP A 47 2.20 -2.31 10.90
C ASP A 47 1.45 -3.58 10.52
N TYR A 48 0.44 -3.45 9.65
CA TYR A 48 -0.31 -4.60 9.13
C TYR A 48 0.58 -5.53 8.31
N ALA A 49 1.42 -4.99 7.43
CA ALA A 49 2.38 -5.77 6.66
C ALA A 49 3.39 -6.52 7.55
N ARG A 50 3.79 -5.96 8.70
CA ARG A 50 4.64 -6.65 9.67
C ARG A 50 3.92 -7.75 10.44
N LEU A 51 2.64 -7.56 10.75
CA LEU A 51 1.84 -8.55 11.48
C LEU A 51 1.32 -9.67 10.57
N PHE A 52 1.02 -9.33 9.32
CA PHE A 52 0.45 -10.22 8.31
C PHE A 52 1.30 -10.10 7.03
N PRO A 53 2.49 -10.72 6.98
CA PRO A 53 3.43 -10.56 5.85
C PRO A 53 2.86 -11.00 4.50
N THR A 54 1.88 -11.89 4.50
CA THR A 54 1.19 -12.39 3.30
C THR A 54 0.03 -11.49 2.84
N TYR A 55 -0.29 -10.42 3.58
CA TYR A 55 -1.32 -9.47 3.19
C TYR A 55 -1.01 -8.88 1.80
N GLY A 56 -1.98 -8.94 0.88
CA GLY A 56 -1.85 -8.45 -0.48
C GLY A 56 -0.92 -9.28 -1.39
N GLN A 57 -0.15 -10.25 -0.87
CA GLN A 57 0.79 -11.02 -1.68
C GLN A 57 0.11 -11.98 -2.66
N ASN A 58 -1.10 -12.45 -2.33
CA ASN A 58 -1.90 -13.30 -3.22
C ASN A 58 -2.19 -12.64 -4.58
N LEU A 59 -2.40 -11.32 -4.59
CA LEU A 59 -2.57 -10.55 -5.83
C LEU A 59 -1.29 -10.53 -6.66
N ILE A 60 -0.14 -10.39 -5.98
CA ILE A 60 1.17 -10.35 -6.63
C ILE A 60 1.51 -11.71 -7.22
N ASP A 61 1.27 -12.79 -6.48
CA ASP A 61 1.50 -14.16 -6.94
C ASP A 61 0.65 -14.47 -8.18
N LEU A 62 -0.64 -14.06 -8.18
CA LEU A 62 -1.51 -14.19 -9.35
C LEU A 62 -0.97 -13.40 -10.55
N ALA A 63 -0.56 -12.15 -10.35
CA ALA A 63 -0.04 -11.33 -11.42
C ALA A 63 1.27 -11.87 -12.00
N VAL A 64 2.14 -12.47 -11.17
CA VAL A 64 3.35 -13.15 -11.63
C VAL A 64 3.00 -14.30 -12.57
N GLY A 65 2.02 -15.14 -12.20
CA GLY A 65 1.55 -16.22 -13.07
C GLY A 65 0.93 -15.73 -14.39
N LEU A 66 0.10 -14.69 -14.34
CA LEU A 66 -0.51 -14.11 -15.54
C LEU A 66 0.51 -13.43 -16.45
N ALA A 67 1.53 -12.80 -15.87
CA ALA A 67 2.60 -12.17 -16.63
C ALA A 67 3.45 -13.17 -17.42
N GLU A 68 3.39 -14.48 -17.15
CA GLU A 68 4.05 -15.48 -18.00
C GLU A 68 3.43 -15.57 -19.39
N THR A 69 2.14 -15.25 -19.52
CA THR A 69 1.38 -15.36 -20.77
C THR A 69 1.18 -14.00 -21.45
N ASP A 70 0.90 -12.93 -20.69
CA ASP A 70 0.63 -11.60 -21.23
C ASP A 70 1.64 -10.55 -20.73
N LYS A 71 2.35 -9.89 -21.66
CA LYS A 71 3.28 -8.79 -21.36
C LYS A 71 3.13 -7.62 -22.35
N PRO A 72 3.02 -6.36 -21.88
CA PRO A 72 2.91 -5.96 -20.48
C PRO A 72 1.51 -6.29 -19.92
N LEU A 73 1.44 -6.69 -18.66
CA LEU A 73 0.18 -7.02 -18.00
C LEU A 73 -0.66 -5.74 -17.79
N GLY A 74 -1.87 -5.70 -18.34
CA GLY A 74 -2.81 -4.62 -18.12
C GLY A 74 -3.57 -4.79 -16.81
N VAL A 75 -3.57 -3.76 -15.94
CA VAL A 75 -4.25 -3.80 -14.64
C VAL A 75 -5.06 -2.53 -14.42
N ILE A 76 -6.28 -2.68 -13.90
CA ILE A 76 -7.11 -1.58 -13.40
C ILE A 76 -7.33 -1.80 -11.92
N ASP A 77 -6.84 -0.88 -11.09
CA ASP A 77 -6.93 -0.93 -9.63
C ASP A 77 -7.94 0.11 -9.15
N VAL A 78 -9.11 -0.35 -8.71
CA VAL A 78 -10.23 0.50 -8.29
C VAL A 78 -10.26 0.59 -6.77
N GLY A 79 -10.24 1.82 -6.25
CA GLY A 79 -10.00 2.04 -4.82
C GLY A 79 -8.53 1.81 -4.48
N ALA A 80 -7.65 2.29 -5.36
CA ALA A 80 -6.21 2.07 -5.28
C ALA A 80 -5.59 2.55 -3.96
N ASN A 81 -6.29 3.44 -3.23
CA ASN A 81 -5.83 4.01 -1.98
C ASN A 81 -4.41 4.59 -2.20
N ILE A 82 -3.48 4.41 -1.26
CA ILE A 82 -2.09 4.87 -1.39
C ILE A 82 -1.27 4.12 -2.45
N GLY A 83 -1.89 3.19 -3.21
CA GLY A 83 -1.30 2.48 -4.33
C GLY A 83 -0.25 1.43 -3.95
N ASP A 84 -0.39 0.81 -2.79
CA ASP A 84 0.54 -0.24 -2.33
C ASP A 84 0.53 -1.45 -3.27
N SER A 85 -0.67 -1.89 -3.68
CA SER A 85 -0.85 -3.00 -4.63
C SER A 85 -0.18 -2.71 -5.97
N ALA A 86 -0.43 -1.52 -6.53
CA ALA A 86 0.18 -1.08 -7.80
C ALA A 86 1.71 -1.05 -7.74
N ARG A 87 2.31 -0.59 -6.64
CA ARG A 87 3.79 -0.54 -6.50
C ARG A 87 4.40 -1.91 -6.35
N GLN A 88 3.74 -2.80 -5.63
CA GLN A 88 4.18 -4.17 -5.48
C GLN A 88 4.12 -4.92 -6.81
N LEU A 89 3.06 -4.71 -7.60
CA LEU A 89 2.93 -5.25 -8.96
C LEU A 89 4.08 -4.75 -9.85
N LEU A 90 4.29 -3.43 -9.94
CA LEU A 90 5.36 -2.84 -10.74
C LEU A 90 6.78 -3.25 -10.30
N ALA A 91 6.95 -3.69 -9.06
CA ALA A 91 8.23 -4.20 -8.56
C ALA A 91 8.50 -5.66 -8.95
N LYS A 92 7.50 -6.40 -9.44
CA LYS A 92 7.58 -7.85 -9.69
C LYS A 92 7.31 -8.23 -11.13
N VAL A 93 6.46 -7.48 -11.83
CA VAL A 93 6.04 -7.78 -13.19
C VAL A 93 6.09 -6.53 -14.07
N ASP A 94 6.31 -6.73 -15.37
CA ASP A 94 6.12 -5.68 -16.36
C ASP A 94 4.61 -5.46 -16.56
N ALA A 95 4.09 -4.35 -16.03
CA ALA A 95 2.67 -4.05 -16.00
C ALA A 95 2.37 -2.59 -16.34
N ARG A 96 1.20 -2.37 -16.96
CA ARG A 96 0.58 -1.07 -17.15
C ARG A 96 -0.64 -0.98 -16.26
N ILE A 97 -0.57 -0.12 -15.26
CA ILE A 97 -1.60 -0.04 -14.20
C ILE A 97 -2.31 1.31 -14.27
N LEU A 98 -3.65 1.26 -14.37
CA LEU A 98 -4.52 2.41 -14.16
C LEU A 98 -5.06 2.35 -12.73
N CYS A 99 -4.64 3.28 -11.88
CA CYS A 99 -5.13 3.42 -10.51
C CYS A 99 -6.27 4.43 -10.46
N ILE A 100 -7.39 4.05 -9.86
CA ILE A 100 -8.58 4.89 -9.69
C ILE A 100 -8.83 5.05 -8.19
N GLU A 101 -8.86 6.29 -7.71
CA GLU A 101 -9.09 6.64 -6.31
C GLU A 101 -9.97 7.90 -6.22
N GLY A 102 -10.95 7.89 -5.33
CA GLY A 102 -11.93 8.96 -5.16
C GLY A 102 -11.52 10.00 -4.12
N ASP A 103 -10.63 9.65 -3.17
CA ASP A 103 -10.12 10.57 -2.17
C ASP A 103 -8.92 11.41 -2.69
N PRO A 104 -9.06 12.75 -2.79
CA PRO A 104 -8.01 13.60 -3.35
C PRO A 104 -6.72 13.61 -2.53
N ASN A 105 -6.77 13.40 -1.21
CA ASN A 105 -5.57 13.40 -0.37
C ASN A 105 -4.71 12.17 -0.64
N THR A 106 -5.38 11.05 -0.84
CA THR A 106 -4.77 9.78 -1.18
C THR A 106 -4.16 9.84 -2.59
N CYS A 107 -4.87 10.42 -3.57
CA CYS A 107 -4.33 10.70 -4.91
C CYS A 107 -3.05 11.57 -4.88
N ARG A 108 -3.01 12.62 -4.05
CA ARG A 108 -1.80 13.46 -3.88
C ARG A 108 -0.64 12.65 -3.30
N THR A 109 -0.93 11.80 -2.34
CA THR A 109 0.08 10.96 -1.68
C THR A 109 0.64 9.91 -2.63
N TRP A 110 -0.21 9.32 -3.47
CA TRP A 110 0.20 8.45 -4.56
C TRP A 110 1.09 9.16 -5.59
N SER A 111 0.73 10.38 -5.98
CA SER A 111 1.53 11.19 -6.91
C SER A 111 2.96 11.42 -6.40
N ALA A 112 3.12 11.61 -5.09
CA ALA A 112 4.44 11.73 -4.45
C ALA A 112 5.26 10.43 -4.48
N THR A 113 4.60 9.27 -4.55
CA THR A 113 5.25 7.95 -4.65
C THR A 113 5.66 7.61 -6.07
N SER A 114 4.79 7.90 -7.04
CA SER A 114 4.94 7.48 -8.43
C SER A 114 5.81 8.42 -9.27
N GLY A 115 6.19 9.59 -8.71
CA GLY A 115 6.87 10.66 -9.44
C GLY A 115 6.03 11.26 -10.56
N ARG A 116 4.76 10.88 -10.66
CA ARG A 116 3.79 11.37 -11.64
C ARG A 116 2.78 12.25 -10.94
N THR A 117 2.64 13.48 -11.40
CA THR A 117 1.54 14.36 -11.03
C THR A 117 0.29 13.83 -11.72
N THR A 118 -0.47 12.93 -11.09
CA THR A 118 -1.75 12.50 -11.66
C THR A 118 -2.81 13.53 -11.28
N ALA A 119 -3.08 14.44 -12.21
CA ALA A 119 -4.32 15.20 -12.25
C ALA A 119 -5.42 14.27 -12.79
N ALA A 120 -6.48 14.11 -12.01
CA ALA A 120 -7.83 13.82 -12.44
C ALA A 120 -8.77 14.57 -11.50
#